data_AF-A0A0W0Y781-F1
#
_entry.id   AF-A0A0W0Y781-F1
#
_cell.length_a   1.000
_cell.length_b   1.000
_cell.length_c   1.000
_cell.angle_alpha   90.00
_cell.angle_beta   90.00
_cell.angle_gamma   90.00
#
_symmetry.space_group_name_H-M   'P 1'
#
loop_
_entity.id
_entity.type
_entity.pdbx_description
1 polymer ?
#
loop_
_entity_poly.entity_id
_entity_poly.type
_entity_poly.pdbx_seq_one_letter_code
_entity_poly.pdbx_strand_id
1 'polypeptide(L)'
;MASLKKLMLLSSCLTLAFNVFAINDLPPKQLDQSIEKLYHTIPDISKLNMQARLDKLSSSFVGKPYILGSLGEGDKAYFDQMTLYRFDGFDCETFVTSVLALALANNPTEYKVCLQKLRYQNGKVSFITRNHFTALDWNSNNQQQGYVKDITRNFTDKNSQPVYKVAEAIVNKPSWYQHLSSKSIRLNSSEPKEVDKRLSRLKQRGSKLAVAKEQIDYLPLTALFDAQGVPNLPLFKQIPDAAIIEIVRPNWDLTQSIGTHLNVSHLGFAFWKDDHLIFRQASSNFGKVVDVPLMDYLKEALSSPTIKGINVQIVLPEKPLNAQCSAK
;
A
#
# COMPACT_ATOMS: atom_id res chain seq x y z
N MET A 1 -42.83 -18.85 21.12
CA MET A 1 -42.61 -18.77 19.66
C MET A 1 -41.12 -18.63 19.43
N ALA A 2 -40.49 -19.74 19.07
CA ALA A 2 -39.06 -19.85 18.88
C ALA A 2 -38.69 -19.65 17.41
N SER A 3 -37.44 -19.24 17.20
CA SER A 3 -36.64 -19.37 15.98
C SER A 3 -36.85 -18.32 14.88
N LEU A 4 -35.87 -17.43 14.75
CA LEU A 4 -35.08 -17.37 13.52
C LEU A 4 -33.66 -16.86 13.84
N LYS A 5 -32.78 -17.80 14.22
CA LYS A 5 -31.34 -17.56 14.21
C LYS A 5 -30.90 -17.39 12.74
N LYS A 6 -30.40 -16.21 12.38
CA LYS A 6 -29.64 -16.02 11.14
C LYS A 6 -28.32 -16.75 11.28
N LEU A 7 -28.35 -17.99 10.81
CA LEU A 7 -27.22 -18.80 10.44
C LEU A 7 -26.69 -18.23 9.10
N MET A 8 -25.65 -17.40 9.13
CA MET A 8 -24.83 -17.17 7.94
C MET A 8 -23.52 -17.92 8.17
N LEU A 9 -23.49 -19.16 7.64
CA LEU A 9 -22.26 -19.90 7.47
C LEU A 9 -21.36 -19.18 6.47
N LEU A 10 -20.08 -19.26 6.81
CA LEU A 10 -18.92 -19.25 5.93
C LEU A 10 -19.17 -19.92 4.56
N SER A 11 -18.37 -19.48 3.58
CA SER A 11 -18.29 -20.00 2.21
C SER A 11 -19.37 -19.50 1.27
N SER A 12 -19.18 -18.27 0.79
CA SER A 12 -19.39 -18.03 -0.63
C SER A 12 -18.06 -17.65 -1.24
N CYS A 13 -17.45 -18.63 -1.90
CA CYS A 13 -16.64 -18.38 -3.08
C CYS A 13 -17.60 -17.78 -4.13
N LEU A 14 -18.00 -16.53 -3.93
CA LEU A 14 -18.64 -15.77 -4.98
C LEU A 14 -17.51 -15.43 -5.92
N THR A 15 -17.43 -16.19 -7.01
CA THR A 15 -16.81 -15.73 -8.23
C THR A 15 -17.58 -14.48 -8.67
N LEU A 16 -17.27 -13.33 -8.04
CA LEU A 16 -17.42 -12.08 -8.74
C LEU A 16 -16.56 -12.27 -9.98
N ALA A 17 -17.24 -12.40 -11.12
CA ALA A 17 -16.63 -12.10 -12.40
C ALA A 17 -16.09 -10.68 -12.26
N PHE A 18 -14.83 -10.57 -11.86
CA PHE A 18 -14.08 -9.34 -12.02
C PHE A 18 -14.17 -9.08 -13.51
N ASN A 19 -14.95 -8.08 -13.90
CA ASN A 19 -14.74 -7.44 -15.18
C ASN A 19 -13.33 -6.89 -15.10
N VAL A 20 -12.36 -7.70 -15.53
CA VAL A 20 -11.05 -7.25 -15.92
C VAL A 20 -11.33 -6.40 -17.15
N PHE A 21 -11.71 -5.15 -16.94
CA PHE A 21 -11.57 -4.17 -17.99
C PHE A 21 -10.11 -4.27 -18.40
N ALA A 22 -9.86 -4.58 -19.67
CA ALA A 22 -8.57 -4.30 -20.26
C ALA A 22 -8.44 -2.78 -20.21
N ILE A 23 -7.90 -2.26 -19.11
CA ILE A 23 -7.72 -0.83 -18.96
C ILE A 23 -6.48 -0.51 -19.78
N ASN A 24 -6.71 -0.05 -21.00
CA ASN A 24 -5.65 0.46 -21.85
C ASN A 24 -4.98 1.62 -21.14
N ASP A 25 -3.65 1.56 -21.01
CA ASP A 25 -2.87 2.63 -20.40
C ASP A 25 -3.06 3.93 -21.22
N LEU A 26 -3.21 5.05 -20.50
CA LEU A 26 -3.25 6.36 -21.14
C LEU A 26 -1.88 6.69 -21.77
N PRO A 27 -1.84 7.39 -22.92
CA PRO A 27 -0.59 7.86 -23.50
C PRO A 27 0.21 8.72 -22.51
N PRO A 28 1.56 8.66 -22.51
CA PRO A 28 2.41 9.40 -21.56
C PRO A 28 2.11 10.91 -21.48
N LYS A 29 1.81 11.55 -22.61
CA LYS A 29 1.47 12.99 -22.66
C LYS A 29 0.18 13.30 -21.88
N GLN A 30 -0.82 12.42 -21.95
CA GLN A 30 -2.07 12.61 -21.21
C GLN A 30 -1.88 12.38 -19.70
N LEU A 31 -0.99 11.45 -19.34
CA LEU A 31 -0.60 11.23 -17.96
C LEU A 31 0.12 12.45 -17.37
N ASP A 32 1.07 13.06 -18.09
CA ASP A 32 1.74 14.28 -17.65
C ASP A 32 0.76 15.45 -17.47
N GLN A 33 -0.14 15.66 -18.43
CA GLN A 33 -1.19 16.68 -18.34
C GLN A 33 -2.12 16.46 -17.14
N SER A 34 -2.37 15.20 -16.76
CA SER A 34 -3.21 14.91 -15.58
C SER A 34 -2.55 15.32 -14.26
N ILE A 35 -1.21 15.25 -14.18
CA ILE A 35 -0.45 15.72 -13.00
C ILE A 35 -0.47 17.25 -12.95
N GLU A 36 -0.19 17.91 -14.08
CA GLU A 36 -0.24 19.38 -14.16
C GLU A 36 -1.62 19.89 -13.77
N LYS A 37 -2.67 19.28 -14.33
CA LYS A 37 -4.06 19.61 -14.00
C LYS A 37 -4.31 19.42 -12.51
N LEU A 38 -3.86 18.32 -11.90
CA LEU A 38 -4.04 18.08 -10.48
C LEU A 38 -3.39 19.17 -9.62
N TYR A 39 -2.13 19.52 -9.88
CA TYR A 39 -1.44 20.59 -9.16
C TYR A 39 -2.08 21.96 -9.38
N HIS A 40 -2.61 22.25 -10.57
CA HIS A 40 -3.34 23.50 -10.84
C HIS A 40 -4.71 23.57 -10.17
N THR A 41 -5.39 22.43 -9.99
CA THR A 41 -6.73 22.40 -9.37
C THR A 41 -6.71 22.55 -7.85
N ILE A 42 -5.57 22.34 -7.19
CA ILE A 42 -5.44 22.46 -5.74
C ILE A 42 -4.82 23.83 -5.43
N PRO A 43 -5.59 24.80 -4.89
CA PRO A 43 -5.11 26.15 -4.64
C PRO A 43 -3.88 26.14 -3.73
N ASP A 44 -2.86 26.91 -4.12
CA ASP A 44 -1.64 27.11 -3.33
C ASP A 44 -0.97 25.80 -2.86
N ILE A 45 -1.11 24.69 -3.59
CA ILE A 45 -0.58 23.38 -3.19
C ILE A 45 0.91 23.43 -2.80
N SER A 46 1.71 24.23 -3.50
CA SER A 46 3.15 24.45 -3.23
C SER A 46 3.44 25.12 -1.88
N LYS A 47 2.46 25.82 -1.29
CA LYS A 47 2.56 26.48 0.03
C LYS A 47 2.05 25.62 1.18
N LEU A 48 1.30 24.56 0.89
CA LEU A 48 0.76 23.64 1.89
C LEU A 48 1.88 22.84 2.56
N ASN A 49 1.71 22.55 3.86
CA ASN A 49 2.54 21.58 4.56
C ASN A 49 2.24 20.15 4.06
N MET A 50 3.12 19.19 4.37
CA MET A 50 2.99 17.82 3.87
C MET A 50 1.66 17.15 4.23
N GLN A 51 1.15 17.36 5.45
CA GLN A 51 -0.12 16.78 5.90
C GLN A 51 -1.29 17.25 5.03
N ALA A 52 -1.42 18.57 4.83
CA ALA A 52 -2.46 19.15 4.00
C ALA A 52 -2.31 18.75 2.52
N ARG A 53 -1.07 18.60 2.02
CA ARG A 53 -0.82 18.09 0.66
C ARG A 53 -1.31 16.66 0.50
N LEU A 54 -0.92 15.76 1.41
CA LEU A 54 -1.35 14.36 1.39
C LEU A 54 -2.87 14.25 1.43
N ASP A 55 -3.54 15.03 2.30
CA ASP A 55 -5.00 15.04 2.37
C ASP A 55 -5.66 15.52 1.06
N LYS A 56 -5.26 16.68 0.52
CA LYS A 56 -5.87 17.23 -0.70
C LYS A 56 -5.63 16.35 -1.93
N LEU A 57 -4.41 15.84 -2.08
CA LEU A 57 -4.05 14.97 -3.20
C LEU A 57 -4.76 13.62 -3.11
N SER A 58 -4.76 12.99 -1.94
CA SER A 58 -5.46 11.71 -1.75
C SER A 58 -6.98 11.84 -1.89
N SER A 59 -7.58 12.95 -1.41
CA SER A 59 -9.01 13.24 -1.55
C SER A 59 -9.45 13.28 -3.01
N SER A 60 -8.60 13.79 -3.90
CA SER A 60 -8.88 13.92 -5.34
C SER A 60 -9.05 12.57 -6.04
N PHE A 61 -8.65 11.47 -5.39
CA PHE A 61 -8.78 10.12 -5.90
C PHE A 61 -9.88 9.31 -5.23
N VAL A 62 -10.60 9.85 -4.25
CA VAL A 62 -11.77 9.16 -3.67
C VAL A 62 -12.78 8.85 -4.78
N GLY A 63 -13.24 7.61 -4.83
CA GLY A 63 -14.12 7.09 -5.88
C GLY A 63 -13.42 6.49 -7.09
N LYS A 64 -12.09 6.65 -7.26
CA LYS A 64 -11.35 5.99 -8.34
C LYS A 64 -11.36 4.47 -8.17
N PRO A 65 -11.56 3.68 -9.24
CA PRO A 65 -11.71 2.24 -9.15
C PRO A 65 -10.48 1.53 -8.59
N TYR A 66 -10.74 0.37 -7.99
CA TYR A 66 -9.70 -0.54 -7.55
C TYR A 66 -9.19 -1.36 -8.73
N ILE A 67 -7.86 -1.38 -8.93
CA ILE A 67 -7.20 -2.15 -9.99
C ILE A 67 -6.06 -2.93 -9.35
N LEU A 68 -6.19 -4.26 -9.26
CA LEU A 68 -5.14 -5.11 -8.71
C LEU A 68 -3.89 -5.07 -9.60
N GLY A 69 -2.75 -4.70 -9.01
CA GLY A 69 -1.49 -4.58 -9.75
C GLY A 69 -1.55 -3.40 -10.72
N SER A 70 -1.98 -2.23 -10.26
CA SER A 70 -2.37 -1.13 -11.15
C SER A 70 -1.21 -0.59 -12.02
N LEU A 71 0.04 -0.84 -11.62
CA LEU A 71 1.28 -0.34 -12.23
C LEU A 71 2.26 -1.46 -12.61
N GLY A 72 3.16 -1.18 -13.55
CA GLY A 72 4.30 -2.03 -13.94
C GLY A 72 5.61 -1.24 -14.00
N GLU A 73 6.50 -1.63 -14.93
CA GLU A 73 7.81 -1.00 -15.17
C GLU A 73 7.85 -0.15 -16.46
N GLY A 74 6.71 0.04 -17.13
CA GLY A 74 6.57 0.85 -18.34
C GLY A 74 6.60 0.07 -19.65
N ASP A 75 6.19 0.71 -20.75
CA ASP A 75 5.95 0.12 -22.08
C ASP A 75 7.10 -0.74 -22.64
N LYS A 76 8.35 -0.37 -22.35
CA LYS A 76 9.58 -1.06 -22.81
C LYS A 76 10.11 -2.08 -21.80
N ALA A 77 9.42 -2.30 -20.69
CA ALA A 77 9.86 -3.24 -19.68
C ALA A 77 9.92 -4.68 -20.22
N TYR A 78 10.83 -5.47 -19.64
CA TYR A 78 10.99 -6.86 -20.02
C TYR A 78 9.87 -7.74 -19.43
N PHE A 79 9.54 -7.63 -18.15
CA PHE A 79 8.56 -8.53 -17.52
C PHE A 79 7.14 -7.96 -17.48
N ASP A 80 7.00 -6.67 -17.20
CA ASP A 80 5.72 -6.05 -16.85
C ASP A 80 5.59 -4.68 -17.50
N GLN A 81 4.91 -4.64 -18.65
CA GLN A 81 4.79 -3.49 -19.54
C GLN A 81 3.64 -2.54 -19.18
N MET A 82 2.95 -2.78 -18.06
CA MET A 82 2.00 -1.82 -17.53
C MET A 82 2.69 -0.50 -17.18
N THR A 83 1.96 0.61 -17.28
CA THR A 83 2.44 1.96 -17.00
C THR A 83 3.14 2.10 -15.65
N LEU A 84 4.12 3.01 -15.58
CA LEU A 84 4.83 3.35 -14.36
C LEU A 84 3.96 4.10 -13.35
N TYR A 85 2.93 4.81 -13.84
CA TYR A 85 1.99 5.60 -13.03
C TYR A 85 0.65 5.78 -13.75
N ARG A 86 -0.40 6.01 -12.96
CA ARG A 86 -1.76 6.27 -13.43
C ARG A 86 -2.58 6.97 -12.34
N PHE A 87 -3.71 7.58 -12.71
CA PHE A 87 -4.62 8.25 -11.78
C PHE A 87 -6.11 7.91 -12.01
N ASP A 88 -6.37 6.95 -12.88
CA ASP A 88 -7.68 6.43 -13.21
C ASP A 88 -8.07 5.19 -12.38
N GLY A 89 -7.17 4.64 -11.57
CA GLY A 89 -7.46 3.59 -10.59
C GLY A 89 -6.20 3.07 -9.89
N PHE A 90 -6.39 2.37 -8.76
CA PHE A 90 -5.30 2.01 -7.86
C PHE A 90 -5.55 0.68 -7.15
N ASP A 91 -4.50 0.00 -6.71
CA ASP A 91 -4.56 -0.88 -5.55
C ASP A 91 -4.05 -0.12 -4.30
N CYS A 92 -4.02 -0.77 -3.14
CA CYS A 92 -3.67 -0.10 -1.89
C CYS A 92 -2.22 0.42 -1.85
N GLU A 93 -1.26 -0.33 -2.37
CA GLU A 93 0.14 0.08 -2.42
C GLU A 93 0.32 1.22 -3.43
N THR A 94 -0.19 1.05 -4.64
CA THR A 94 -0.03 2.04 -5.71
C THR A 94 -0.75 3.34 -5.38
N PHE A 95 -1.85 3.31 -4.63
CA PHE A 95 -2.51 4.50 -4.09
C PHE A 95 -1.60 5.26 -3.12
N VAL A 96 -1.11 4.60 -2.07
CA VAL A 96 -0.25 5.23 -1.06
C VAL A 96 1.01 5.80 -1.70
N THR A 97 1.69 5.00 -2.52
CA THR A 97 2.94 5.40 -3.17
C THR A 97 2.76 6.53 -4.18
N SER A 98 1.66 6.52 -4.96
CA SER A 98 1.38 7.61 -5.91
C SER A 98 1.03 8.92 -5.21
N VAL A 99 0.21 8.87 -4.16
CA VAL A 99 -0.13 10.06 -3.36
C VAL A 99 1.12 10.62 -2.68
N LEU A 100 1.95 9.76 -2.09
CA LEU A 100 3.19 10.19 -1.45
C LEU A 100 4.14 10.84 -2.46
N ALA A 101 4.32 10.24 -3.64
CA ALA A 101 5.12 10.83 -4.71
C ALA A 101 4.60 12.21 -5.18
N LEU A 102 3.27 12.38 -5.30
CA LEU A 102 2.66 13.68 -5.61
C LEU A 102 2.87 14.70 -4.49
N ALA A 103 2.76 14.26 -3.23
CA ALA A 103 2.93 15.16 -2.09
C ALA A 103 4.37 15.66 -1.97
N LEU A 104 5.35 14.82 -2.34
CA LEU A 104 6.78 15.13 -2.35
C LEU A 104 7.26 15.95 -3.56
N ALA A 105 6.44 16.13 -4.61
CA ALA A 105 6.83 16.80 -5.85
C ALA A 105 6.00 18.05 -6.13
N ASN A 106 6.48 18.98 -6.97
CA ASN A 106 5.72 20.16 -7.40
C ASN A 106 5.34 20.14 -8.88
N ASN A 107 5.86 19.21 -9.66
CA ASN A 107 5.62 19.12 -11.09
C ASN A 107 5.73 17.66 -11.60
N PRO A 108 5.31 17.38 -12.86
CA PRO A 108 5.35 16.03 -13.41
C PRO A 108 6.75 15.40 -13.44
N THR A 109 7.80 16.19 -13.69
CA THR A 109 9.18 15.70 -13.75
C THR A 109 9.64 15.21 -12.37
N GLU A 110 9.44 16.02 -11.34
CA GLU A 110 9.72 15.66 -9.94
C GLU A 110 8.91 14.45 -9.48
N TYR A 111 7.62 14.41 -9.85
CA TYR A 111 6.74 13.29 -9.48
C TYR A 111 7.31 11.95 -9.97
N LYS A 112 7.76 11.89 -11.23
CA LYS A 112 8.36 10.66 -11.79
C LYS A 112 9.60 10.23 -11.02
N VAL A 113 10.46 11.17 -10.64
CA VAL A 113 11.67 10.90 -9.84
C VAL A 113 11.29 10.39 -8.45
N CYS A 114 10.35 11.04 -7.77
CA CYS A 114 9.87 10.62 -6.46
C CYS A 114 9.24 9.23 -6.50
N LEU A 115 8.36 8.98 -7.47
CA LEU A 115 7.69 7.70 -7.62
C LEU A 115 8.71 6.57 -7.88
N GLN A 116 9.70 6.83 -8.73
CA GLN A 116 10.76 5.87 -9.00
C GLN A 116 11.55 5.52 -7.74
N LYS A 117 11.89 6.49 -6.90
CA LYS A 117 12.62 6.26 -5.64
C LYS A 117 11.78 5.56 -4.57
N LEU A 118 10.47 5.82 -4.53
CA LEU A 118 9.55 5.18 -3.58
C LEU A 118 9.22 3.73 -3.96
N ARG A 119 9.06 3.45 -5.27
CA ARG A 119 8.63 2.13 -5.77
C ARG A 119 9.77 1.14 -5.95
N TYR A 120 11.00 1.60 -6.16
CA TYR A 120 12.12 0.74 -6.52
C TYR A 120 13.33 0.98 -5.61
N GLN A 121 13.96 -0.11 -5.16
CA GLN A 121 15.22 -0.07 -4.43
C GLN A 121 16.27 0.74 -5.20
N ASN A 122 16.84 1.76 -4.53
CA ASN A 122 17.80 2.72 -5.09
C ASN A 122 17.29 3.45 -6.35
N GLY A 123 15.97 3.55 -6.54
CA GLY A 123 15.35 4.11 -7.73
C GLY A 123 15.65 3.33 -9.01
N LYS A 124 16.12 2.08 -8.95
CA LYS A 124 16.44 1.31 -10.17
C LYS A 124 15.18 0.61 -10.68
N VAL A 125 14.60 1.05 -11.78
CA VAL A 125 13.37 0.44 -12.34
C VAL A 125 13.66 -0.97 -12.86
N SER A 126 13.10 -1.98 -12.21
CA SER A 126 13.00 -3.35 -12.70
C SER A 126 12.02 -4.15 -11.83
N PHE A 127 11.48 -5.25 -12.36
CA PHE A 127 10.63 -6.14 -11.56
C PHE A 127 11.34 -6.61 -10.28
N ILE A 128 12.65 -6.89 -10.32
CA ILE A 128 13.36 -7.47 -9.16
C ILE A 128 13.60 -6.44 -8.06
N THR A 129 13.83 -5.20 -8.45
CA THR A 129 14.10 -4.08 -7.54
C THR A 129 12.83 -3.36 -7.11
N ARG A 130 11.66 -3.74 -7.63
CA ARG A 130 10.38 -3.22 -7.15
C ARG A 130 10.16 -3.63 -5.70
N ASN A 131 9.65 -2.71 -4.90
CA ASN A 131 9.32 -2.94 -3.49
C ASN A 131 8.03 -3.78 -3.39
N HIS A 132 8.12 -5.10 -3.58
CA HIS A 132 6.94 -5.98 -3.58
C HIS A 132 6.44 -6.32 -2.18
N PHE A 133 7.34 -6.40 -1.21
CA PHE A 133 7.01 -6.77 0.17
C PHE A 133 6.95 -5.50 1.01
N THR A 134 5.78 -5.13 1.53
CA THR A 134 5.59 -3.84 2.19
C THR A 134 6.59 -3.62 3.32
N ALA A 135 6.67 -4.52 4.31
CA ALA A 135 7.60 -4.32 5.42
C ALA A 135 9.06 -4.58 5.04
N LEU A 136 9.38 -5.67 4.35
CA LEU A 136 10.76 -5.99 4.01
C LEU A 136 11.39 -5.02 2.99
N ASP A 137 10.64 -4.62 1.96
CA ASP A 137 11.16 -3.80 0.86
C ASP A 137 10.70 -2.35 0.99
N TRP A 138 9.40 -2.08 1.00
CA TRP A 138 8.88 -0.70 0.91
C TRP A 138 9.22 0.12 2.16
N ASN A 139 8.89 -0.38 3.36
CA ASN A 139 9.16 0.30 4.63
C ASN A 139 10.67 0.46 4.82
N SER A 140 11.42 -0.65 4.69
CA SER A 140 12.89 -0.63 4.84
C SER A 140 13.55 0.40 3.93
N ASN A 141 13.27 0.36 2.62
CA ASN A 141 13.90 1.26 1.65
C ASN A 141 13.44 2.71 1.84
N ASN A 142 12.16 2.97 2.12
CA ASN A 142 11.64 4.34 2.26
C ASN A 142 12.00 4.98 3.61
N GLN A 143 12.15 4.19 4.68
CA GLN A 143 12.74 4.64 5.94
C GLN A 143 14.23 4.94 5.78
N GLN A 144 14.99 4.07 5.09
CA GLN A 144 16.42 4.30 4.83
C GLN A 144 16.64 5.58 4.01
N GLN A 145 15.78 5.85 3.04
CA GLN A 145 15.82 7.07 2.23
C GLN A 145 15.33 8.32 2.99
N GLY A 146 14.67 8.17 4.14
CA GLY A 146 14.17 9.29 4.94
C GLY A 146 12.83 9.84 4.48
N TYR A 147 12.04 9.10 3.71
CA TYR A 147 10.68 9.52 3.33
C TYR A 147 9.67 9.29 4.44
N VAL A 148 9.78 8.16 5.14
CA VAL A 148 8.83 7.72 6.16
C VAL A 148 9.57 7.26 7.42
N LYS A 149 8.85 7.21 8.54
CA LYS A 149 9.36 6.72 9.82
C LYS A 149 8.29 5.96 10.57
N ASP A 150 8.60 4.75 10.99
CA ASP A 150 7.79 4.00 11.95
C ASP A 150 7.79 4.70 13.31
N ILE A 151 6.58 4.99 13.82
CA ILE A 151 6.35 5.59 15.13
C ILE A 151 5.55 4.68 16.05
N THR A 152 5.30 3.44 15.67
CA THR A 152 4.45 2.49 16.41
C THR A 152 4.94 2.31 17.86
N ARG A 153 6.26 2.34 18.09
CA ARG A 153 6.83 2.24 19.44
C ARG A 153 6.55 3.45 20.34
N ASN A 154 6.17 4.59 19.77
CA ASN A 154 5.90 5.81 20.52
C ASN A 154 4.52 5.80 21.20
N PHE A 155 3.67 4.84 20.86
CA PHE A 155 2.33 4.75 21.40
C PHE A 155 2.37 4.16 22.80
N THR A 156 1.79 4.88 23.75
CA THR A 156 1.78 4.47 25.16
C THR A 156 0.38 4.38 25.74
N ASP A 157 0.23 3.54 26.76
CA ASP A 157 -0.97 3.52 27.59
C ASP A 157 -1.04 4.74 28.53
N LYS A 158 -2.06 4.77 29.39
CA LYS A 158 -2.28 5.83 30.39
C LYS A 158 -1.15 5.96 31.43
N ASN A 159 -0.27 4.96 31.54
CA ASN A 159 0.88 4.94 32.45
C ASN A 159 2.20 5.21 31.69
N SER A 160 2.12 5.73 30.47
CA SER A 160 3.28 5.98 29.59
C SER A 160 4.08 4.71 29.25
N GLN A 161 3.46 3.53 29.29
CA GLN A 161 4.11 2.28 28.88
C GLN A 161 3.86 1.99 27.41
N PRO A 162 4.88 1.64 26.60
CA PRO A 162 4.70 1.27 25.21
C PRO A 162 3.76 0.08 25.05
N VAL A 163 2.83 0.14 24.09
CA VAL A 163 1.82 -0.92 23.86
C VAL A 163 2.08 -1.78 22.62
N TYR A 164 3.18 -1.50 21.91
CA TYR A 164 3.50 -2.20 20.67
C TYR A 164 3.86 -3.67 20.89
N LYS A 165 3.68 -4.47 19.85
CA LYS A 165 4.23 -5.83 19.70
C LYS A 165 5.07 -5.90 18.44
N VAL A 166 5.88 -6.95 18.32
CA VAL A 166 6.68 -7.22 17.12
C VAL A 166 6.07 -8.41 16.38
N ALA A 167 5.86 -8.26 15.08
CA ALA A 167 5.55 -9.34 14.17
C ALA A 167 6.81 -9.73 13.38
N GLU A 168 7.03 -11.02 13.21
CA GLU A 168 8.14 -11.55 12.44
C GLU A 168 7.62 -12.51 11.37
N ALA A 169 8.21 -12.47 10.19
CA ALA A 169 7.91 -13.41 9.12
C ALA A 169 9.20 -13.77 8.36
N ILE A 170 9.23 -14.97 7.79
CA ILE A 170 10.26 -15.36 6.84
C ILE A 170 9.75 -15.11 5.42
N VAL A 171 10.33 -14.10 4.77
CA VAL A 171 10.07 -13.79 3.38
C VAL A 171 11.01 -14.61 2.50
N ASN A 172 10.46 -15.66 1.88
CA ASN A 172 11.17 -16.54 0.96
C ASN A 172 10.98 -16.06 -0.48
N LYS A 173 11.77 -15.06 -0.90
CA LYS A 173 11.73 -14.54 -2.27
C LYS A 173 11.92 -15.65 -3.31
N PRO A 174 12.94 -16.55 -3.22
CA PRO A 174 13.08 -17.66 -4.17
C PRO A 174 11.78 -18.45 -4.39
N SER A 175 11.14 -18.88 -3.31
CA SER A 175 9.87 -19.61 -3.38
C SER A 175 8.75 -18.76 -3.95
N TRP A 176 8.62 -17.49 -3.54
CA TRP A 176 7.63 -16.57 -4.09
C TRP A 176 7.75 -16.40 -5.61
N TYR A 177 8.97 -16.23 -6.11
CA TYR A 177 9.22 -16.17 -7.55
C TYR A 177 8.81 -17.47 -8.25
N GLN A 178 9.05 -18.65 -7.66
CA GLN A 178 8.60 -19.92 -8.25
C GLN A 178 7.07 -20.05 -8.32
N HIS A 179 6.33 -19.37 -7.45
CA HIS A 179 4.86 -19.35 -7.45
C HIS A 179 4.26 -18.37 -8.47
N LEU A 180 5.07 -17.49 -9.08
CA LEU A 180 4.58 -16.60 -10.13
C LEU A 180 4.04 -17.40 -11.33
N SER A 181 2.98 -16.88 -11.93
CA SER A 181 2.33 -17.46 -13.10
C SER A 181 2.50 -16.57 -14.33
N SER A 182 1.98 -17.00 -15.48
CA SER A 182 1.97 -16.18 -16.71
C SER A 182 1.29 -14.82 -16.50
N LYS A 183 0.35 -14.69 -15.56
CA LYS A 183 -0.29 -13.42 -15.20
C LYS A 183 0.68 -12.35 -14.69
N SER A 184 1.84 -12.76 -14.17
CA SER A 184 2.90 -11.85 -13.71
C SER A 184 3.73 -11.27 -14.86
N ILE A 185 3.60 -11.83 -16.06
CA ILE A 185 4.25 -11.34 -17.28
C ILE A 185 3.20 -10.62 -18.12
N ARG A 186 3.22 -9.30 -18.07
CA ARG A 186 2.22 -8.45 -18.73
C ARG A 186 2.88 -7.74 -19.90
N LEU A 187 2.56 -8.18 -21.12
CA LEU A 187 3.16 -7.67 -22.35
C LEU A 187 2.09 -7.03 -23.22
N ASN A 188 2.47 -6.00 -23.97
CA ASN A 188 1.63 -5.38 -25.00
C ASN A 188 1.34 -6.36 -26.16
N SER A 189 2.28 -7.27 -26.44
CA SER A 189 2.11 -8.37 -27.38
C SER A 189 1.61 -9.63 -26.67
N SER A 190 0.55 -10.27 -27.17
CA SER A 190 -0.04 -11.46 -26.55
C SER A 190 0.64 -12.79 -26.95
N GLU A 191 1.92 -12.80 -27.34
CA GLU A 191 2.62 -14.03 -27.76
C GLU A 191 2.90 -14.98 -26.58
N PRO A 192 2.23 -16.15 -26.48
CA PRO A 192 2.34 -17.01 -25.29
C PRO A 192 3.74 -17.57 -25.08
N LYS A 193 4.46 -17.91 -26.17
CA LYS A 193 5.84 -18.41 -26.12
C LYS A 193 6.80 -17.39 -25.49
N GLU A 194 6.61 -16.11 -25.78
CA GLU A 194 7.44 -15.05 -25.19
C GLU A 194 7.10 -14.88 -23.71
N VAL A 195 5.82 -14.96 -23.33
CA VAL A 195 5.37 -14.95 -21.93
C VAL A 195 6.05 -16.05 -21.11
N ASP A 196 6.02 -17.30 -21.59
CA ASP A 196 6.60 -18.45 -20.87
C ASP A 196 8.13 -18.35 -20.74
N LYS A 197 8.80 -17.89 -21.80
CA LYS A 197 10.25 -17.61 -21.80
C LYS A 197 10.61 -16.54 -20.77
N ARG A 198 9.86 -15.43 -20.72
CA ARG A 198 10.12 -14.35 -19.76
C ARG A 198 9.78 -14.76 -18.33
N LEU A 199 8.73 -15.55 -18.11
CA LEU A 199 8.40 -16.13 -16.81
C LEU A 199 9.53 -17.04 -16.31
N SER A 200 10.01 -17.93 -17.17
CA SER A 200 11.13 -18.84 -16.85
C SER A 200 12.38 -18.06 -16.44
N ARG A 201 12.69 -16.99 -17.18
CA ARG A 201 13.80 -16.09 -16.86
C ARG A 201 13.58 -15.34 -15.54
N LEU A 202 12.36 -14.91 -15.26
CA LEU A 202 12.01 -14.23 -14.01
C LEU A 202 12.19 -15.17 -12.81
N LYS A 203 11.69 -16.41 -12.92
CA LYS A 203 11.87 -17.47 -11.92
C LYS A 203 13.34 -17.79 -11.67
N GLN A 204 14.14 -17.90 -12.73
CA GLN A 204 15.59 -18.14 -12.62
C GLN A 204 16.34 -16.98 -11.94
N ARG A 205 15.93 -15.73 -12.17
CA ARG A 205 16.51 -14.59 -11.46
C ARG A 205 16.07 -14.56 -10.00
N GLY A 206 14.79 -14.81 -9.75
CA GLY A 206 14.20 -14.88 -8.42
C GLY A 206 14.79 -15.95 -7.52
N SER A 207 15.16 -17.12 -8.09
CA SER A 207 15.78 -18.21 -7.34
C SER A 207 17.14 -17.88 -6.74
N LYS A 208 17.77 -16.77 -7.17
CA LYS A 208 19.06 -16.29 -6.66
C LYS A 208 18.91 -15.22 -5.57
N LEU A 209 17.69 -14.80 -5.26
CA LEU A 209 17.44 -13.80 -4.23
C LEU A 209 17.54 -14.42 -2.83
N ALA A 210 17.73 -13.57 -1.82
CA ALA A 210 17.82 -14.02 -0.45
C ALA A 210 16.45 -14.39 0.14
N VAL A 211 16.45 -15.39 1.01
CA VAL A 211 15.42 -15.53 2.04
C VAL A 211 15.77 -14.54 3.15
N ALA A 212 14.80 -13.75 3.60
CA ALA A 212 15.03 -12.72 4.60
C ALA A 212 14.04 -12.86 5.76
N LYS A 213 14.53 -12.56 6.96
CA LYS A 213 13.66 -12.31 8.12
C LYS A 213 13.17 -10.86 8.05
N GLU A 214 11.87 -10.68 8.08
CA GLU A 214 11.21 -9.39 8.17
C GLU A 214 10.66 -9.20 9.58
N GLN A 215 10.78 -7.98 10.12
CA GLN A 215 10.19 -7.58 11.39
C GLN A 215 9.40 -6.29 11.20
N ILE A 216 8.24 -6.19 11.84
CA ILE A 216 7.43 -4.96 11.88
C ILE A 216 6.83 -4.77 13.27
N ASP A 217 6.92 -3.56 13.81
CA ASP A 217 6.24 -3.20 15.04
C ASP A 217 4.76 -2.93 14.76
N TYR A 218 3.85 -3.34 15.65
CA TYR A 218 2.42 -3.06 15.47
C TYR A 218 1.72 -2.79 16.80
N LEU A 219 0.68 -1.95 16.75
CA LEU A 219 -0.29 -1.76 17.82
C LEU A 219 -1.28 -2.91 17.78
N PRO A 220 -1.32 -3.79 18.80
CA PRO A 220 -2.23 -4.92 18.78
C PRO A 220 -3.68 -4.44 18.89
N LEU A 221 -4.60 -5.10 18.18
CA LEU A 221 -6.04 -4.84 18.30
C LEU A 221 -6.53 -5.00 19.75
N THR A 222 -5.89 -5.86 20.54
CA THR A 222 -6.18 -6.04 21.97
C THR A 222 -5.77 -4.85 22.85
N ALA A 223 -4.97 -3.91 22.35
CA ALA A 223 -4.70 -2.64 23.01
C ALA A 223 -5.61 -1.52 22.48
N LEU A 224 -5.97 -1.58 21.20
CA LEU A 224 -6.87 -0.64 20.54
C LEU A 224 -8.34 -0.84 20.92
N PHE A 225 -8.73 -2.05 21.32
CA PHE A 225 -10.08 -2.40 21.74
C PHE A 225 -10.05 -3.25 23.01
N ASP A 226 -11.05 -3.07 23.87
CA ASP A 226 -11.28 -3.98 24.99
C ASP A 226 -11.95 -5.30 24.53
N ALA A 227 -12.23 -6.18 25.48
CA ALA A 227 -12.85 -7.48 25.21
C ALA A 227 -14.28 -7.38 24.65
N GLN A 228 -14.93 -6.21 24.81
CA GLN A 228 -16.27 -5.92 24.30
C GLN A 228 -16.22 -5.22 22.93
N GLY A 229 -15.02 -4.93 22.40
CA GLY A 229 -14.83 -4.22 21.14
C GLY A 229 -15.08 -2.71 21.26
N VAL A 230 -14.96 -2.14 22.46
CA VAL A 230 -15.01 -0.69 22.70
C VAL A 230 -13.63 -0.10 22.38
N PRO A 231 -13.54 0.97 21.56
CA PRO A 231 -12.27 1.56 21.17
C PRO A 231 -11.58 2.30 22.32
N ASN A 232 -10.27 2.10 22.44
CA ASN A 232 -9.39 2.86 23.33
C ASN A 232 -9.10 4.25 22.72
N LEU A 233 -10.02 5.20 22.93
CA LEU A 233 -9.94 6.54 22.34
C LEU A 233 -8.62 7.28 22.65
N PRO A 234 -8.06 7.26 23.87
CA PRO A 234 -6.76 7.87 24.14
C PRO A 234 -5.62 7.31 23.27
N LEU A 235 -5.66 6.02 22.94
CA LEU A 235 -4.65 5.40 22.07
C LEU A 235 -4.86 5.79 20.61
N PHE A 236 -6.10 5.78 20.12
CA PHE A 236 -6.42 6.26 18.77
C PHE A 236 -6.02 7.73 18.56
N LYS A 237 -6.24 8.59 19.56
CA LYS A 237 -5.85 10.01 19.52
C LYS A 237 -4.35 10.26 19.37
N GLN A 238 -3.50 9.26 19.58
CA GLN A 238 -2.05 9.36 19.35
C GLN A 238 -1.67 9.18 17.87
N ILE A 239 -2.59 8.69 17.02
CA ILE A 239 -2.34 8.54 15.58
C ILE A 239 -2.25 9.94 14.95
N PRO A 240 -1.09 10.33 14.38
CA PRO A 240 -0.94 11.63 13.75
C PRO A 240 -1.80 11.77 12.49
N ASP A 241 -2.19 13.00 12.18
CA ASP A 241 -2.82 13.31 10.91
C ASP A 241 -1.86 13.04 9.74
N ALA A 242 -2.42 12.52 8.64
CA ALA A 242 -1.71 12.03 7.46
C ALA A 242 -0.72 10.87 7.70
N ALA A 243 -0.88 10.11 8.79
CA ALA A 243 -0.12 8.89 9.01
C ALA A 243 -0.45 7.80 7.97
N ILE A 244 0.52 6.94 7.67
CA ILE A 244 0.30 5.72 6.89
C ILE A 244 -0.03 4.60 7.88
N ILE A 245 -1.17 3.93 7.66
CA ILE A 245 -1.62 2.79 8.45
C ILE A 245 -1.46 1.54 7.61
N GLU A 246 -0.75 0.54 8.15
CA GLU A 246 -0.61 -0.78 7.54
C GLU A 246 -1.31 -1.83 8.39
N ILE A 247 -2.06 -2.74 7.75
CA ILE A 247 -2.82 -3.80 8.43
C ILE A 247 -1.95 -5.03 8.62
N VAL A 248 -1.64 -5.33 9.88
CA VAL A 248 -0.65 -6.32 10.29
C VAL A 248 -1.31 -7.67 10.61
N ARG A 249 -0.79 -8.72 9.98
CA ARG A 249 -1.08 -10.14 10.18
C ARG A 249 0.21 -10.85 10.56
N PRO A 250 0.55 -10.97 11.85
CA PRO A 250 1.84 -11.52 12.28
C PRO A 250 2.07 -12.93 11.73
N ASN A 251 3.21 -13.14 11.08
CA ASN A 251 3.62 -14.42 10.48
C ASN A 251 2.52 -15.09 9.63
N TRP A 252 1.84 -14.33 8.77
CA TRP A 252 0.75 -14.86 7.96
C TRP A 252 1.28 -15.87 6.94
N ASP A 253 0.94 -17.15 7.14
CA ASP A 253 1.35 -18.23 6.24
C ASP A 253 0.56 -18.21 4.94
N LEU A 254 1.28 -17.88 3.85
CA LEU A 254 0.81 -17.93 2.49
C LEU A 254 1.73 -18.82 1.63
N THR A 255 2.44 -19.77 2.25
CA THR A 255 3.40 -20.62 1.57
C THR A 255 2.75 -21.46 0.47
N GLN A 256 1.52 -21.92 0.68
CA GLN A 256 0.78 -22.68 -0.32
C GLN A 256 0.26 -21.82 -1.48
N SER A 257 -0.09 -20.54 -1.22
CA SER A 257 -0.74 -19.69 -2.21
C SER A 257 0.25 -18.84 -3.01
N ILE A 258 1.27 -18.31 -2.35
CA ILE A 258 2.28 -17.43 -2.97
C ILE A 258 3.72 -17.81 -2.60
N GLY A 259 3.95 -18.91 -1.88
CA GLY A 259 5.31 -19.39 -1.60
C GLY A 259 6.03 -18.74 -0.42
N THR A 260 5.41 -17.86 0.36
CA THR A 260 6.08 -17.16 1.47
C THR A 260 5.14 -16.78 2.61
N HIS A 261 5.70 -16.38 3.76
CA HIS A 261 4.95 -15.66 4.79
C HIS A 261 4.99 -14.16 4.54
N LEU A 262 4.03 -13.41 5.11
CA LEU A 262 3.97 -11.95 5.10
C LEU A 262 3.55 -11.42 6.48
N ASN A 263 3.87 -10.16 6.79
CA ASN A 263 3.28 -9.48 7.94
C ASN A 263 2.21 -8.44 7.57
N VAL A 264 2.24 -7.88 6.36
CA VAL A 264 1.34 -6.78 5.96
C VAL A 264 0.38 -7.25 4.87
N SER A 265 -0.88 -6.86 4.98
CA SER A 265 -1.94 -7.28 4.05
C SER A 265 -2.67 -6.14 3.35
N HIS A 266 -2.59 -4.91 3.89
CA HIS A 266 -3.27 -3.73 3.35
C HIS A 266 -2.66 -2.46 3.92
N LEU A 267 -2.89 -1.32 3.27
CA LEU A 267 -2.41 -0.02 3.75
C LEU A 267 -3.26 1.15 3.21
N GLY A 268 -3.12 2.30 3.85
CA GLY A 268 -3.78 3.56 3.48
C GLY A 268 -3.34 4.71 4.38
N PHE A 269 -4.01 5.86 4.26
CA PHE A 269 -3.73 7.03 5.09
C PHE A 269 -4.77 7.22 6.19
N ALA A 270 -4.34 7.69 7.35
CA ALA A 270 -5.21 8.16 8.42
C ALA A 270 -5.32 9.69 8.38
N PHE A 271 -6.55 10.21 8.41
CA PHE A 271 -6.81 11.65 8.49
C PHE A 271 -7.83 11.98 9.57
N TRP A 272 -7.58 13.01 10.37
CA TRP A 272 -8.57 13.53 11.31
C TRP A 272 -9.51 14.52 10.60
N LYS A 273 -10.82 14.26 10.66
CA LYS A 273 -11.89 15.09 10.09
C LYS A 273 -12.97 15.31 11.14
N ASP A 274 -13.12 16.54 11.63
CA ASP A 274 -14.13 16.88 12.64
C ASP A 274 -14.15 15.88 13.82
N ASP A 275 -12.98 15.62 14.42
CA ASP A 275 -12.75 14.62 15.48
C ASP A 275 -13.01 13.14 15.11
N HIS A 276 -13.20 12.84 13.83
CA HIS A 276 -13.31 11.46 13.32
C HIS A 276 -12.01 11.06 12.61
N LEU A 277 -11.43 9.93 13.01
CA LEU A 277 -10.27 9.36 12.36
C LEU A 277 -10.69 8.52 11.16
N ILE A 278 -10.43 9.04 9.97
CA ILE A 278 -10.76 8.42 8.68
C ILE A 278 -9.58 7.60 8.18
N PHE A 279 -9.86 6.41 7.66
CA PHE A 279 -8.93 5.58 6.90
C PHE A 279 -9.24 5.68 5.41
N ARG A 280 -8.39 6.40 4.68
CA ARG A 280 -8.48 6.58 3.22
C ARG A 280 -7.63 5.54 2.51
N GLN A 281 -8.25 4.67 1.73
CA GLN A 281 -7.57 3.55 1.09
C GLN A 281 -8.26 3.07 -0.19
N ALA A 282 -7.49 2.48 -1.10
CA ALA A 282 -8.00 1.78 -2.28
C ALA A 282 -8.48 0.38 -1.89
N SER A 283 -9.80 0.18 -1.85
CA SER A 283 -10.42 -1.04 -1.33
C SER A 283 -10.83 -2.00 -2.43
N SER A 284 -10.37 -3.25 -2.34
CA SER A 284 -10.92 -4.35 -3.16
C SER A 284 -12.38 -4.66 -2.79
N ASN A 285 -12.75 -4.54 -1.51
CA ASN A 285 -14.11 -4.81 -1.03
C ASN A 285 -15.13 -3.80 -1.58
N PHE A 286 -14.77 -2.50 -1.61
CA PHE A 286 -15.62 -1.47 -2.19
C PHE A 286 -15.39 -1.26 -3.70
N GLY A 287 -14.36 -1.89 -4.28
CA GLY A 287 -13.98 -1.74 -5.69
C GLY A 287 -13.46 -0.35 -6.06
N LYS A 288 -13.07 0.49 -5.08
CA LYS A 288 -12.64 1.88 -5.28
C LYS A 288 -11.87 2.45 -4.08
N VAL A 289 -11.26 3.62 -4.26
CA VAL A 289 -10.73 4.46 -3.17
C VAL A 289 -11.89 5.00 -2.33
N VAL A 290 -11.83 4.79 -1.03
CA VAL A 290 -12.88 5.17 -0.08
C VAL A 290 -12.30 5.76 1.20
N ASP A 291 -13.12 6.57 1.85
CA ASP A 291 -12.95 7.00 3.23
C ASP A 291 -13.88 6.14 4.10
N VAL A 292 -13.34 5.51 5.13
CA VAL A 292 -14.10 4.77 6.15
C VAL A 292 -13.62 5.18 7.54
N PRO A 293 -14.45 5.16 8.59
CA PRO A 293 -13.97 5.38 9.95
C PRO A 293 -12.94 4.30 10.33
N LEU A 294 -11.73 4.70 10.74
CA LEU A 294 -10.65 3.74 11.06
C LEU A 294 -11.05 2.83 12.22
N MET A 295 -11.73 3.36 13.23
CA MET A 295 -12.17 2.60 14.39
C MET A 295 -13.16 1.50 13.98
N ASP A 296 -14.13 1.80 13.13
CA ASP A 296 -15.11 0.82 12.65
C ASP A 296 -14.45 -0.24 11.78
N TYR A 297 -13.57 0.19 10.86
CA TYR A 297 -12.79 -0.72 10.02
C TYR A 297 -11.97 -1.72 10.85
N LEU A 298 -11.29 -1.26 11.91
CA LEU A 298 -10.49 -2.14 12.77
C LEU A 298 -11.34 -2.98 13.71
N LYS A 299 -12.51 -2.49 14.12
CA LYS A 299 -13.47 -3.27 14.90
C LYS A 299 -13.99 -4.45 14.10
N GLU A 300 -14.31 -4.27 12.83
CA GLU A 300 -14.65 -5.38 11.92
C GLU A 300 -13.48 -6.37 11.78
N ALA A 301 -12.25 -5.86 11.72
CA ALA A 301 -11.04 -6.68 11.61
C ALA A 301 -10.77 -7.58 12.85
N LEU A 302 -11.39 -7.31 14.02
CA LEU A 302 -11.31 -8.19 15.21
C LEU A 302 -11.81 -9.61 14.91
N SER A 303 -12.73 -9.75 13.95
CA SER A 303 -13.26 -11.06 13.53
C SER A 303 -12.26 -11.88 12.71
N SER A 304 -11.19 -11.26 12.19
CA SER A 304 -10.20 -11.95 11.39
C SER A 304 -9.33 -12.85 12.27
N PRO A 305 -9.13 -14.13 11.89
CA PRO A 305 -8.21 -15.00 12.64
C PRO A 305 -6.76 -14.52 12.54
N THR A 306 -6.41 -13.81 11.45
CA THR A 306 -5.02 -13.45 11.12
C THR A 306 -4.67 -11.99 11.36
N ILE A 307 -5.61 -11.04 11.25
CA ILE A 307 -5.31 -9.62 11.53
C ILE A 307 -5.17 -9.43 13.03
N LYS A 308 -4.06 -8.82 13.46
CA LYS A 308 -3.77 -8.60 14.88
C LYS A 308 -3.45 -7.16 15.23
N GLY A 309 -3.35 -6.25 14.27
CA GLY A 309 -3.17 -4.84 14.58
C GLY A 309 -2.77 -3.99 13.39
N ILE A 310 -2.19 -2.84 13.71
CA ILE A 310 -1.74 -1.86 12.72
C ILE A 310 -0.30 -1.43 12.99
N ASN A 311 0.48 -1.20 11.93
CA ASN A 311 1.69 -0.39 12.00
C ASN A 311 1.34 1.05 11.64
N VAL A 312 2.04 2.02 12.24
CA VAL A 312 1.83 3.45 12.01
C VAL A 312 3.13 4.11 11.61
N GLN A 313 3.16 4.69 10.41
CA GLN A 313 4.27 5.50 9.92
C GLN A 313 3.88 6.96 9.71
N ILE A 314 4.84 7.86 9.86
CA ILE A 314 4.71 9.26 9.46
C ILE A 314 5.58 9.57 8.25
N VAL A 315 5.18 10.57 7.47
CA VAL A 315 6.01 11.15 6.41
C VAL A 315 6.95 12.18 7.03
N LEU A 316 8.26 12.06 6.77
CA LEU A 316 9.28 12.92 7.38
C LEU A 316 9.44 14.29 6.68
N PRO A 317 9.47 14.39 5.34
CA PRO A 317 9.55 15.70 4.70
C PRO A 317 8.33 16.57 5.01
N GLU A 318 8.57 17.75 5.58
CA GLU A 318 7.49 18.69 5.94
C GLU A 318 6.98 19.50 4.73
N LYS A 319 7.78 19.53 3.65
CA LYS A 319 7.54 20.25 2.40
C LYS A 319 7.94 19.38 1.20
N PRO A 320 7.46 19.71 -0.02
CA PRO A 320 7.93 19.07 -1.24
C PRO A 320 9.45 19.13 -1.37
N LEU A 321 10.01 18.11 -2.02
CA LEU A 321 11.45 17.95 -2.21
C LEU A 321 11.93 18.63 -3.50
N ASN A 322 13.24 18.63 -3.69
CA ASN A 322 13.90 19.17 -4.88
C ASN A 322 13.76 18.25 -6.11
N ALA A 323 14.33 18.67 -7.24
CA ALA A 323 14.33 17.93 -8.51
C ALA A 323 14.85 16.49 -8.41
N GLN A 324 15.73 16.20 -7.45
CA GLN A 324 16.29 14.87 -7.22
C GLN A 324 15.42 14.03 -6.28
N CYS A 325 14.35 14.58 -5.71
CA CYS A 325 13.53 13.98 -4.68
C CYS A 325 14.37 13.38 -3.54
N SER A 326 15.39 14.09 -3.05
CA SER A 326 16.21 13.63 -1.93
C SER A 326 15.63 14.11 -0.60
N ALA A 327 15.39 13.18 0.33
CA ALA A 327 14.97 13.50 1.71
C ALA A 327 16.17 13.54 2.68
N LYS A 328 17.39 13.26 2.19
CA LYS A 328 18.66 13.33 2.90
C LYS A 328 19.70 14.07 2.07
#